data_AF-A0A7Y3FLC4-F1
#
_entry.id   AF-A0A7Y3FLC4-F1
#
_cell.length_a   1.000
_cell.length_b   1.000
_cell.length_c   1.000
_cell.angle_alpha   90.00
_cell.angle_beta   90.00
_cell.angle_gamma   90.00
#
_symmetry.space_group_name_H-M   'P 1'
#
loop_
_entity.id
_entity.type
_entity.pdbx_description
1 polymer ?
#
loop_
_entity_poly.entity_id
_entity_poly.type
_entity_poly.pdbx_seq_one_letter_code
_entity_poly.pdbx_strand_id
1 'polypeptide(L)'
;MAVSPTCDPRRSRRWELLALAILLGSTWRVDLAYAQHPLEPPDTSSPRETLVTFLTATDQMLMLIRDEGAGKRTDEGLRQLTQLDSRSQRTLDLSEIAPEARIKIGPDVQVYLYEV
;
A
#
# COMPACT_ATOMS: atom_id res chain seq x y z
N MET A 1 20.34 45.07 36.46
CA MET A 1 20.80 44.80 35.07
C MET A 1 20.26 43.44 34.66
N ALA A 2 19.20 43.39 33.86
CA ALA A 2 18.68 42.14 33.29
C ALA A 2 18.41 42.40 31.81
N VAL A 3 19.31 41.90 30.95
CA VAL A 3 19.16 41.95 29.50
C VAL A 3 18.21 40.81 29.12
N SER A 4 16.99 41.17 28.74
CA SER A 4 16.03 40.21 28.18
C SER A 4 16.44 39.90 26.73
N PRO A 5 16.53 38.63 26.31
CA PRO A 5 16.79 38.30 24.92
C PRO A 5 15.55 38.62 24.08
N THR A 6 15.67 39.61 23.21
CA THR A 6 14.64 39.93 22.22
C THR A 6 14.54 38.77 21.22
N CYS A 7 13.42 38.05 21.27
CA CYS A 7 13.07 37.02 20.31
C CYS A 7 12.79 37.69 18.95
N ASP A 8 13.67 37.49 17.97
CA ASP A 8 13.51 38.01 16.61
C ASP A 8 12.38 37.25 15.88
N PRO A 9 11.24 37.90 15.56
CA PRO A 9 10.10 37.26 14.93
C PRO A 9 10.40 36.76 13.52
N ARG A 10 11.46 37.23 12.85
CA ARG A 10 11.85 36.76 11.51
C ARG A 10 12.49 35.37 11.54
N ARG A 11 13.10 34.98 12.66
CA ARG A 11 13.68 33.64 12.84
C ARG A 11 12.61 32.58 13.09
N SER A 12 11.56 32.92 13.86
CA SER A 12 10.44 32.01 14.17
C SER A 12 9.66 31.56 12.93
N ARG A 13 9.28 32.52 12.06
CA ARG A 13 8.57 32.25 10.79
C ARG A 13 9.32 31.31 9.86
N ARG A 14 10.66 31.33 9.85
CA ARG A 14 11.46 30.42 9.00
C ARG A 14 11.36 28.97 9.44
N TRP A 15 11.29 28.73 10.76
CA TRP A 15 11.15 27.39 11.31
C TRP A 15 9.71 26.87 11.20
N GLU A 16 8.72 27.75 11.36
CA GLU A 16 7.31 27.42 11.11
C GLU A 16 7.08 27.01 9.65
N LEU A 17 7.65 27.75 8.69
CA LEU A 17 7.55 27.41 7.27
C LEU A 17 8.28 26.11 6.93
N LEU A 18 9.43 25.83 7.55
CA LEU A 18 10.14 24.56 7.37
C LEU A 18 9.37 23.38 7.98
N ALA A 19 8.79 23.55 9.18
CA ALA A 19 7.96 22.52 9.81
C ALA A 19 6.70 22.23 9.00
N LEU A 20 6.07 23.28 8.44
CA LEU A 20 4.91 23.14 7.56
C LEU A 20 5.28 22.42 6.25
N ALA A 21 6.46 22.72 5.67
CA ALA A 21 6.95 22.05 4.46
C ALA A 21 7.30 20.57 4.70
N ILE A 22 7.81 20.21 5.87
CA ILE A 22 8.08 18.82 6.25
C ILE A 22 6.76 18.06 6.48
N LEU A 23 5.77 18.69 7.14
CA LEU A 23 4.44 18.11 7.32
C LEU A 23 3.70 17.93 5.98
N LEU A 24 3.76 18.92 5.08
CA LEU A 24 3.21 18.75 3.72
C LEU A 24 3.99 17.70 2.91
N GLY A 25 5.32 17.67 3.01
CA GLY A 25 6.17 16.71 2.32
C GLY A 25 5.98 15.26 2.80
N SER A 26 5.54 15.05 4.04
CA SER A 26 5.22 13.70 4.55
C SER A 26 3.91 13.13 3.98
N THR A 27 3.10 13.95 3.31
CA THR A 27 1.94 13.47 2.54
C THR A 27 2.29 13.04 1.12
N TRP A 28 3.60 12.96 0.79
CA TRP A 28 4.07 12.46 -0.51
C TRP A 28 3.84 10.95 -0.64
N ARG A 29 2.59 10.64 -0.96
CA ARG A 29 2.11 9.59 -1.87
C ARG A 29 2.72 8.21 -1.64
N VAL A 30 1.96 7.38 -0.93
CA VAL A 30 1.79 6.00 -1.39
C VAL A 30 1.20 6.11 -2.79
N ASP A 31 1.99 5.79 -3.82
CA ASP A 31 1.50 5.75 -5.18
C ASP A 31 0.39 4.69 -5.26
N LEU A 32 -0.86 5.17 -5.32
CA LEU A 32 -2.02 4.40 -5.77
C LEU A 32 -1.95 4.22 -7.31
N ALA A 33 -0.75 3.98 -7.85
CA ALA A 33 -0.55 3.77 -9.29
C ALA A 33 -1.39 2.58 -9.80
N TYR A 34 -1.63 1.60 -8.93
CA TYR A 34 -2.35 0.38 -9.28
C TYR A 34 -3.85 0.56 -9.55
N ALA A 35 -4.50 1.58 -8.99
CA ALA A 35 -5.91 1.84 -9.28
C ALA A 35 -6.14 2.28 -10.74
N GLN A 36 -5.10 2.70 -11.47
CA GLN A 36 -5.25 3.25 -12.82
C GLN A 36 -5.22 2.19 -13.94
N HIS A 37 -4.54 1.06 -13.74
CA HIS A 37 -4.39 0.00 -14.76
C HIS A 37 -4.62 -1.42 -14.20
N PRO A 38 -5.88 -1.81 -13.93
CA PRO A 38 -6.21 -3.09 -13.29
C PRO A 38 -5.76 -4.34 -14.07
N LEU A 39 -5.66 -4.22 -15.40
CA LEU A 39 -5.29 -5.32 -16.31
C LEU A 39 -3.78 -5.42 -16.53
N GLU A 40 -3.00 -4.46 -16.05
CA GLU A 40 -1.55 -4.51 -16.19
C GLU A 40 -0.99 -5.74 -15.44
N PRO A 41 0.00 -6.44 -16.02
CA PRO A 41 0.74 -7.45 -15.29
C PRO A 41 1.43 -6.88 -14.04
N PRO A 42 1.55 -7.64 -12.94
CA PRO A 42 2.38 -7.24 -11.82
C PRO A 42 3.86 -7.16 -12.24
N ASP A 43 4.62 -6.25 -11.62
CA ASP A 43 6.06 -6.20 -11.83
C ASP A 43 6.72 -7.41 -11.17
N THR A 44 7.38 -8.20 -12.01
CA THR A 44 8.12 -9.40 -11.62
C THR A 44 9.54 -9.39 -12.19
N SER A 45 10.06 -8.20 -12.52
CA SER A 45 11.35 -7.99 -13.16
C SER A 45 12.55 -8.38 -12.29
N SER A 46 12.38 -8.40 -10.97
CA SER A 46 13.39 -8.87 -10.01
C SER A 46 12.71 -9.45 -8.76
N PRO A 47 13.42 -10.28 -7.96
CA PRO A 47 12.87 -10.82 -6.72
C PRO A 47 12.38 -9.74 -5.75
N ARG A 48 13.06 -8.58 -5.72
CA ARG A 48 12.65 -7.44 -4.89
C ARG A 48 11.36 -6.83 -5.40
N GLU A 49 11.25 -6.56 -6.69
CA GLU A 49 10.04 -5.94 -7.27
C GLU A 49 8.83 -6.87 -7.17
N THR A 50 9.03 -8.18 -7.33
CA THR A 50 8.00 -9.19 -7.08
C THR A 50 7.46 -9.09 -5.65
N LEU A 51 8.34 -9.03 -4.64
CA LEU A 51 7.94 -8.94 -3.23
C LEU A 51 7.29 -7.60 -2.90
N VAL A 52 7.81 -6.48 -3.43
CA VAL A 52 7.19 -5.15 -3.28
C VAL A 52 5.78 -5.15 -3.86
N THR A 53 5.59 -5.73 -5.04
CA THR A 53 4.27 -5.85 -5.68
C THR A 53 3.32 -6.70 -4.84
N PHE A 54 3.79 -7.84 -4.32
CA PHE A 54 3.03 -8.73 -3.45
C PHE A 54 2.55 -8.02 -2.17
N LEU A 55 3.48 -7.39 -1.44
CA LEU A 55 3.20 -6.72 -0.18
C LEU A 55 2.26 -5.54 -0.38
N THR A 56 2.52 -4.69 -1.38
CA THR A 56 1.70 -3.51 -1.64
C THR A 56 0.26 -3.88 -1.97
N ALA A 57 0.05 -4.90 -2.82
CA ALA A 57 -1.29 -5.37 -3.16
C ALA A 57 -2.03 -5.97 -1.94
N THR A 58 -1.31 -6.75 -1.12
CA THR A 58 -1.89 -7.39 0.08
C THR A 58 -2.20 -6.36 1.18
N ASP A 59 -1.34 -5.36 1.38
CA ASP A 59 -1.57 -4.25 2.31
C ASP A 59 -2.82 -3.44 1.92
N GLN A 60 -2.94 -3.09 0.64
CA GLN A 60 -4.10 -2.37 0.12
C GLN A 60 -5.39 -3.18 0.29
N MET A 61 -5.32 -4.50 0.05
CA MET A 61 -6.44 -5.41 0.26
C MET A 61 -6.88 -5.41 1.73
N LEU A 62 -5.93 -5.53 2.66
CA LEU A 62 -6.23 -5.53 4.09
C LEU A 62 -6.76 -4.18 4.59
N MET A 63 -6.24 -3.07 4.09
CA MET A 63 -6.79 -1.74 4.36
C MET A 63 -8.24 -1.65 3.91
N LEU A 64 -8.55 -2.08 2.68
CA LEU A 64 -9.90 -2.05 2.14
C LEU A 64 -10.87 -2.93 2.94
N ILE A 65 -10.42 -4.12 3.37
CA ILE A 65 -11.20 -5.01 4.26
C ILE A 65 -11.49 -4.32 5.61
N ARG A 66 -10.50 -3.63 6.19
CA ARG A 66 -10.64 -2.93 7.47
C ARG A 66 -11.58 -1.73 7.36
N ASP A 67 -11.44 -0.94 6.30
CA ASP A 67 -12.18 0.31 6.11
C ASP A 67 -13.65 0.07 5.77
N GLU A 68 -13.96 -0.88 4.88
CA GLU A 68 -15.35 -1.22 4.55
C GLU A 68 -16.02 -2.03 5.68
N GLY A 69 -15.26 -2.81 6.44
CA GLY A 69 -15.79 -3.64 7.52
C GLY A 69 -16.71 -4.78 7.05
N ALA A 70 -16.94 -5.75 7.93
CA ALA A 70 -17.82 -6.88 7.62
C ALA A 70 -19.27 -6.39 7.40
N GLY A 71 -19.83 -6.67 6.21
CA GLY A 71 -21.24 -6.40 5.89
C GLY A 71 -21.55 -5.02 5.29
N LYS A 72 -20.55 -4.15 5.04
CA LYS A 72 -20.77 -2.84 4.37
C LYS A 72 -20.02 -2.70 3.03
N ARG A 73 -19.60 -3.82 2.44
CA ARG A 73 -18.86 -3.80 1.17
C ARG A 73 -19.73 -3.25 0.05
N THR A 74 -19.18 -2.30 -0.69
CA THR A 74 -19.79 -1.81 -1.92
C THR A 74 -19.43 -2.74 -3.07
N ASP A 75 -20.22 -2.74 -4.15
CA ASP A 75 -19.87 -3.50 -5.36
C ASP A 75 -18.49 -3.10 -5.91
N GLU A 76 -18.14 -1.81 -5.78
CA GLU A 76 -16.85 -1.29 -6.17
C GLU A 76 -15.72 -1.81 -5.26
N GLY A 77 -15.92 -1.80 -3.95
CA GLY A 77 -15.00 -2.40 -2.99
C GLY A 77 -14.76 -3.89 -3.26
N LEU A 78 -15.81 -4.65 -3.59
CA LEU A 78 -15.67 -6.07 -3.97
C LEU A 78 -14.84 -6.25 -5.24
N ARG A 79 -15.02 -5.39 -6.25
CA ARG A 79 -14.19 -5.43 -7.47
C ARG A 79 -12.74 -5.10 -7.17
N GLN A 80 -12.48 -4.07 -6.37
CA GLN A 80 -11.14 -3.67 -5.97
C GLN A 80 -10.44 -4.76 -5.15
N LEU A 81 -11.15 -5.39 -4.21
CA LEU A 81 -10.65 -6.55 -3.47
C LEU A 81 -10.26 -7.68 -4.41
N THR A 82 -11.12 -8.03 -5.37
CA THR A 82 -10.84 -9.09 -6.35
C THR A 82 -9.61 -8.77 -7.21
N GLN A 83 -9.43 -7.50 -7.60
CA GLN A 83 -8.28 -7.06 -8.38
C GLN A 83 -6.97 -7.12 -7.57
N LEU A 84 -7.00 -6.68 -6.31
CA LEU A 84 -5.84 -6.71 -5.42
C LEU A 84 -5.45 -8.15 -5.08
N ASP A 85 -6.43 -9.00 -4.78
CA ASP A 85 -6.25 -10.43 -4.56
C ASP A 85 -5.59 -11.09 -5.79
N SER A 86 -6.18 -10.93 -6.97
CA SER A 86 -5.61 -11.44 -8.22
C SER A 86 -4.20 -10.91 -8.49
N ARG A 87 -3.93 -9.64 -8.22
CA ARG A 87 -2.61 -9.03 -8.44
C ARG A 87 -1.55 -9.65 -7.54
N SER A 88 -1.85 -9.83 -6.25
CA SER A 88 -0.93 -10.46 -5.30
C SER A 88 -0.68 -11.93 -5.68
N GLN A 89 -1.71 -12.71 -6.00
CA GLN A 89 -1.56 -14.12 -6.36
C GLN A 89 -0.79 -14.32 -7.68
N ARG A 90 -0.84 -13.37 -8.62
CA ARG A 90 -0.03 -13.40 -9.86
C ARG A 90 1.48 -13.23 -9.60
N THR A 91 1.90 -12.84 -8.41
CA THR A 91 3.32 -12.81 -8.01
C THR A 91 3.81 -14.12 -7.40
N LEU A 92 2.90 -15.04 -7.07
CA LEU A 92 3.21 -16.34 -6.49
C LEU A 92 3.55 -17.34 -7.60
N ASP A 93 4.60 -18.13 -7.39
CA ASP A 93 4.87 -19.28 -8.24
C ASP A 93 3.98 -20.46 -7.81
N LEU A 94 2.93 -20.71 -8.59
CA LEU A 94 2.02 -21.84 -8.42
C LEU A 94 2.16 -22.87 -9.56
N SER A 95 3.32 -22.89 -10.25
CA SER A 95 3.55 -23.75 -11.41
C SER A 95 3.48 -25.24 -11.07
N GLU A 96 3.87 -25.63 -9.86
CA GLU A 96 3.79 -27.00 -9.34
C GLU A 96 2.38 -27.42 -8.90
N ILE A 97 1.44 -26.48 -8.83
CA ILE A 97 0.05 -26.72 -8.46
C ILE A 97 -0.80 -26.87 -9.74
N ALA A 98 -1.64 -27.90 -9.77
CA ALA A 98 -2.59 -28.13 -10.86
C ALA A 98 -3.52 -26.91 -11.04
N PRO A 99 -3.79 -26.44 -12.28
CA PRO A 99 -4.52 -25.19 -12.53
C PRO A 99 -5.87 -25.08 -11.79
N GLU A 100 -6.57 -26.20 -11.64
CA GLU A 100 -7.90 -26.30 -11.01
C GLU A 100 -7.82 -26.12 -9.49
N ALA A 101 -6.67 -26.45 -8.89
CA ALA A 101 -6.42 -26.33 -7.46
C ALA A 101 -5.88 -24.94 -7.06
N ARG A 102 -5.33 -24.16 -8.00
CA ARG A 102 -4.73 -22.85 -7.73
C ARG A 102 -5.71 -21.86 -7.11
N ILE A 103 -6.98 -21.89 -7.52
CA ILE A 103 -8.02 -21.00 -6.97
C ILE A 103 -8.27 -21.24 -5.47
N LYS A 104 -8.01 -22.46 -5.00
CA LYS A 104 -8.16 -22.84 -3.59
C LYS A 104 -6.87 -22.59 -2.81
N ILE A 105 -5.72 -22.95 -3.40
CA ILE A 105 -4.42 -22.93 -2.71
C ILE A 105 -3.78 -21.54 -2.72
N GLY A 106 -3.97 -20.75 -3.77
CA GLY A 106 -3.39 -19.42 -3.93
C GLY A 106 -3.67 -18.49 -2.74
N PRO A 107 -4.93 -18.35 -2.29
CA PRO A 107 -5.25 -17.56 -1.11
C PRO A 107 -4.53 -18.03 0.17
N ASP A 108 -4.41 -19.35 0.40
CA ASP A 108 -3.70 -19.88 1.56
C ASP A 108 -2.20 -19.53 1.49
N VAL A 109 -1.57 -19.72 0.33
CA VAL A 109 -0.14 -19.38 0.12
C VAL A 109 0.11 -17.89 0.30
N GLN A 110 -0.79 -17.04 -0.19
CA GLN A 110 -0.72 -15.60 0.04
C GLN A 110 -0.73 -15.27 1.53
N VAL A 111 -1.68 -15.82 2.29
CA VAL A 111 -1.77 -15.58 3.74
C VAL A 111 -0.49 -16.04 4.43
N TYR A 112 -0.04 -17.27 4.13
CA TYR A 112 1.17 -17.81 4.76
C TYR A 112 2.40 -16.95 4.47
N LEU A 113 2.59 -16.48 3.24
CA LEU A 113 3.74 -15.65 2.89
C LEU A 113 3.67 -14.27 3.54
N TYR A 114 2.48 -13.69 3.68
CA TYR A 114 2.31 -12.37 4.29
C TYR A 114 2.47 -12.36 5.81
N GLU A 115 2.16 -13.47 6.48
CA GLU A 115 2.21 -13.59 7.94
C GLU A 115 3.57 -14.02 8.53
N VAL A 116 4.56 -14.34 7.69
CA VAL A 116 5.95 -14.68 8.13
C VAL A 116 6.69 -13.44 8.62
#